data_AF-A0A7S1HJG6-F1
#
_entry.id   AF-A0A7S1HJG6-F1
#
_cell.length_a   1.000
_cell.length_b   1.000
_cell.length_c   1.000
_cell.angle_alpha   90.00
_cell.angle_beta   90.00
_cell.angle_gamma   90.00
#
_symmetry.space_group_name_H-M   'P 1'
#
loop_
_entity.id
_entity.type
_entity.pdbx_description
1 polymer ?
#
loop_
_entity_poly.entity_id
_entity_poly.type
_entity_poly.pdbx_seq_one_letter_code
_entity_poly.pdbx_strand_id
1 'polypeptide(L)'
;MWYNILPFIIDVVNKAGGQVTNCQVRRFEFEGAHNVMCPDLSHVAHMPGDKKVFWSSYYRGTSDACFIHMVYDQIPERTGMGHGRHSEYWPRIENLKHAAGFLSLSRATTDDMCELHKMCDRKYVATSDNRVSAVFWPRPKDAVDAFQKAQGITKPYFLAVGQRFGYKNYGILWEGIGRLRQEIRDKYMIVLVGNPPASNENSHNMQVLSLQGVDEEHLALLYSGAAAFVYPSKMEGFGMPPVEAAACGTNLILGPFHRDRMPQVFEDLAVYVTTADEMKRAMSDIFEGKRIDSKELIERASRWGSDPKHAWNEVAKDYLEYMIHGPFRKGPSGGKLCGGIAQSPLDCRFVTTDTGLKLAPATYPFVT
;
A
#
# COMPACT_ATOMS: atom_id res chain seq x y z
N MET A 1 -1.60 0.71 -6.15
CA MET A 1 -0.41 -0.06 -6.55
C MET A 1 -0.61 -0.79 -7.88
N TRP A 2 -1.45 -1.83 -7.96
CA TRP A 2 -1.55 -2.66 -9.17
C TRP A 2 -1.92 -1.86 -10.43
N TYR A 3 -2.92 -1.00 -10.30
CA TYR A 3 -3.33 -0.04 -11.33
C TYR A 3 -2.19 0.86 -11.81
N ASN A 4 -1.15 1.08 -10.98
CA ASN A 4 -0.03 1.97 -11.30
C ASN A 4 1.11 1.23 -12.01
N ILE A 5 1.33 -0.06 -11.73
CA ILE A 5 2.45 -0.83 -12.30
C ILE A 5 2.06 -1.71 -13.50
N LEU A 6 0.79 -2.16 -13.57
CA LEU A 6 0.33 -3.05 -14.63
C LEU A 6 0.47 -2.45 -16.04
N PRO A 7 0.11 -1.17 -16.30
CA PRO A 7 0.28 -0.59 -17.63
C PRO A 7 1.73 -0.63 -18.12
N PHE A 8 2.69 -0.36 -17.23
CA PHE A 8 4.12 -0.45 -17.53
C PHE A 8 4.54 -1.89 -17.86
N ILE A 9 4.12 -2.87 -17.05
CA ILE A 9 4.42 -4.28 -17.30
C ILE A 9 3.87 -4.71 -18.67
N ILE A 10 2.62 -4.36 -18.99
CA ILE A 10 2.00 -4.66 -20.29
C ILE A 10 2.83 -4.06 -21.44
N ASP A 11 3.20 -2.79 -21.33
CA ASP A 11 3.96 -2.08 -22.36
C ASP A 11 5.34 -2.73 -22.61
N VAL A 12 6.09 -3.04 -21.55
CA VAL A 12 7.41 -3.69 -21.69
C VAL A 12 7.28 -5.10 -22.28
N VAL A 13 6.30 -5.88 -21.82
CA VAL A 13 6.05 -7.24 -22.34
C VAL A 13 5.67 -7.18 -23.83
N ASN A 14 4.79 -6.26 -24.22
CA ASN A 14 4.37 -6.09 -25.61
C ASN A 14 5.53 -5.65 -26.51
N LYS A 15 6.37 -4.71 -26.05
CA LYS A 15 7.57 -4.26 -26.79
C LYS A 15 8.60 -5.37 -27.00
N ALA A 16 8.66 -6.31 -26.07
CA ALA A 16 9.49 -7.50 -26.22
C ALA A 16 8.91 -8.52 -27.22
N GLY A 17 7.69 -8.33 -27.73
CA GLY A 17 6.99 -9.29 -28.59
C GLY A 17 6.17 -10.32 -27.80
N GLY A 18 5.94 -10.07 -26.51
CA GLY A 18 5.08 -10.86 -25.64
C GLY A 18 3.64 -10.35 -25.55
N GLN A 19 2.85 -10.95 -24.66
CA GLN A 19 1.49 -10.50 -24.36
C GLN A 19 1.16 -10.72 -22.89
N VAL A 20 0.45 -9.78 -22.25
CA VAL A 20 -0.15 -10.00 -20.93
C VAL A 20 -1.62 -10.36 -21.09
N THR A 21 -2.04 -11.46 -20.49
CA THR A 21 -3.44 -11.91 -20.49
C THR A 21 -3.96 -12.04 -19.07
N ASN A 22 -5.21 -11.63 -18.86
CA ASN A 22 -5.92 -11.92 -17.62
C ASN A 22 -6.29 -13.40 -17.59
N CYS A 23 -6.01 -14.07 -16.48
CA CYS A 23 -6.38 -15.47 -16.30
C CYS A 23 -7.34 -15.60 -15.12
N GLN A 24 -8.47 -16.28 -15.35
CA GLN A 24 -9.26 -16.79 -14.25
C GLN A 24 -8.63 -18.08 -13.75
N VAL A 25 -8.03 -18.00 -12.57
CA VAL A 25 -7.35 -19.13 -11.93
C VAL A 25 -8.35 -19.85 -11.05
N ARG A 26 -8.39 -21.19 -11.13
CA ARG A 26 -9.12 -22.00 -10.15
C ARG A 26 -8.53 -21.70 -8.79
N ARG A 27 -9.36 -21.16 -7.89
CA ARG A 27 -8.97 -20.92 -6.50
C ARG A 27 -8.62 -22.27 -5.86
N PHE A 28 -7.79 -22.26 -4.83
CA PHE A 28 -7.85 -23.34 -3.86
C PHE A 28 -9.26 -23.34 -3.26
N GLU A 29 -10.10 -24.29 -3.69
CA GLU A 29 -11.45 -24.46 -3.14
C GLU A 29 -11.32 -25.20 -1.81
N PHE A 30 -11.51 -24.47 -0.71
CA PHE A 30 -11.71 -25.05 0.61
C PHE A 30 -13.20 -25.00 0.94
N GLU A 31 -13.76 -26.09 1.44
CA GLU A 31 -15.15 -26.15 1.90
C GLU A 31 -15.42 -24.99 2.88
N GLY A 32 -16.37 -24.11 2.55
CA GLY A 32 -16.74 -22.93 3.35
C GLY A 32 -16.21 -21.58 2.83
N ALA A 33 -15.47 -21.55 1.72
CA ALA A 33 -14.93 -20.32 1.12
C ALA A 33 -15.83 -19.65 0.08
N HIS A 34 -17.11 -19.47 0.42
CA HIS A 34 -18.06 -18.75 -0.44
C HIS A 34 -18.14 -17.29 0.05
N ASN A 35 -17.92 -16.32 -0.83
CA ASN A 35 -18.10 -14.86 -0.63
C ASN A 35 -16.88 -14.02 -0.23
N VAL A 36 -15.80 -14.13 -0.99
CA VAL A 36 -14.72 -13.13 -0.95
C VAL A 36 -14.72 -12.35 -2.25
N MET A 37 -15.33 -11.16 -2.22
CA MET A 37 -15.15 -10.11 -3.23
C MET A 37 -13.85 -9.38 -2.95
N CYS A 38 -12.75 -9.88 -3.49
CA CYS A 38 -11.51 -9.13 -3.59
C CYS A 38 -11.20 -8.98 -5.10
N PRO A 39 -11.27 -7.76 -5.67
CA PRO A 39 -11.02 -7.54 -7.08
C PRO A 39 -9.52 -7.50 -7.31
N ASP A 40 -8.84 -8.64 -7.22
CA ASP A 40 -7.45 -8.73 -7.66
C ASP A 40 -7.30 -9.85 -8.70
N LEU A 41 -6.91 -9.41 -9.89
CA LEU A 41 -6.71 -10.21 -11.08
C LEU A 41 -5.43 -11.06 -10.95
N SER A 42 -5.48 -12.27 -11.50
CA SER A 42 -4.26 -13.05 -11.76
C SER A 42 -3.87 -12.85 -13.22
N HIS A 43 -2.58 -12.75 -13.47
CA HIS A 43 -2.06 -12.38 -14.79
C HIS A 43 -1.02 -13.38 -15.25
N VAL A 44 -1.02 -13.63 -16.55
CA VAL A 44 0.04 -14.38 -17.22
C VAL A 44 0.71 -13.42 -18.19
N ALA A 45 2.00 -13.13 -17.97
CA ALA A 45 2.85 -12.57 -19.01
C ALA A 45 3.44 -13.70 -19.84
N HIS A 46 3.10 -13.71 -21.13
CA HIS A 46 3.75 -14.50 -22.16
C HIS A 46 4.95 -13.70 -22.65
N MET A 47 6.14 -14.14 -22.27
CA MET A 47 7.42 -13.55 -22.64
C MET A 47 7.97 -14.23 -23.89
N PRO A 48 8.87 -13.57 -24.66
CA PRO A 48 9.49 -14.18 -25.83
C PRO A 48 10.20 -15.50 -25.53
N GLY A 49 10.16 -16.44 -26.48
CA GLY A 49 10.78 -17.77 -26.34
C GLY A 49 9.99 -18.74 -25.47
N ASP A 50 8.65 -18.74 -25.57
CA ASP A 50 7.70 -19.61 -24.85
C ASP A 50 7.71 -19.50 -23.32
N LYS A 51 8.37 -18.48 -22.76
CA LYS A 51 8.40 -18.22 -21.32
C LYS A 51 7.06 -17.69 -20.85
N LYS A 52 6.52 -18.26 -19.77
CA LYS A 52 5.26 -17.80 -19.16
C LYS A 52 5.48 -17.51 -17.69
N VAL A 53 5.33 -16.24 -17.32
CA VAL A 53 5.34 -15.83 -15.92
C VAL A 53 3.90 -15.68 -15.49
N PHE A 54 3.46 -16.59 -14.64
CA PHE A 54 2.19 -16.46 -13.96
C PHE A 54 2.44 -15.80 -12.60
N TRP A 55 1.73 -14.70 -12.33
CA TRP A 55 1.73 -14.09 -11.01
C TRP A 55 0.32 -13.85 -10.52
N SER A 56 0.15 -13.96 -9.21
CA SER A 56 -1.15 -13.87 -8.56
C SER A 56 -1.08 -12.97 -7.34
N SER A 57 -2.18 -12.27 -7.08
CA SER A 57 -2.33 -11.44 -5.90
C SER A 57 -2.41 -12.28 -4.64
N TYR A 58 -2.22 -11.62 -3.50
CA TYR A 58 -2.13 -12.28 -2.19
C TYR A 58 -3.29 -13.25 -1.87
N TYR A 59 -4.47 -13.01 -2.43
CA TYR A 59 -5.68 -13.81 -2.18
C TYR A 59 -5.91 -14.93 -3.19
N ARG A 60 -5.11 -15.04 -4.24
CA ARG A 60 -5.26 -16.07 -5.29
C ARG A 60 -3.95 -16.80 -5.55
N GLY A 61 -4.08 -18.05 -5.96
CA GLY A 61 -2.98 -18.93 -6.30
C GLY A 61 -3.51 -20.26 -6.83
N THR A 62 -2.62 -21.16 -7.20
CA THR A 62 -2.98 -22.47 -7.75
C THR A 62 -1.91 -23.50 -7.44
N SER A 63 -2.33 -24.75 -7.27
CA SER A 63 -1.44 -25.92 -7.24
C SER A 63 -0.97 -26.33 -8.65
N ASP A 64 -1.66 -25.85 -9.68
CA ASP A 64 -1.56 -26.36 -11.04
C ASP A 64 -0.59 -25.52 -11.90
N ALA A 65 0.14 -24.59 -11.31
CA ALA A 65 1.16 -23.81 -12.02
C ALA A 65 2.23 -23.30 -11.06
N CYS A 66 3.43 -23.10 -11.59
CA CYS A 66 4.44 -22.27 -10.95
C CYS A 66 3.96 -20.80 -10.97
N PHE A 67 4.02 -20.11 -9.83
CA PHE A 67 3.58 -18.72 -9.74
C PHE A 67 4.43 -17.87 -8.81
N ILE A 68 4.49 -16.58 -9.12
CA ILE A 68 5.03 -15.55 -8.24
C ILE A 68 3.88 -14.92 -7.46
N HIS A 69 4.04 -14.77 -6.16
CA HIS A 69 2.99 -14.29 -5.27
C HIS A 69 3.29 -12.89 -4.75
N MET A 70 2.37 -11.95 -4.98
CA MET A 70 2.51 -10.59 -4.45
C MET A 70 1.89 -10.51 -3.05
N VAL A 71 2.70 -10.07 -2.08
CA VAL A 71 2.35 -9.98 -0.66
C VAL A 71 2.16 -8.54 -0.26
N TYR A 72 0.92 -8.17 0.07
CA TYR A 72 0.52 -6.80 0.41
C TYR A 72 0.85 -6.39 1.86
N ASP A 73 0.56 -7.27 2.79
CA ASP A 73 0.78 -7.09 4.21
C ASP A 73 0.71 -8.45 4.90
N GLN A 74 1.03 -8.46 6.19
CA GLN A 74 0.80 -9.59 7.09
C GLN A 74 -0.13 -9.18 8.24
N ILE A 75 -1.01 -8.19 8.03
CA ILE A 75 -1.84 -7.62 9.08
C ILE A 75 -2.79 -8.68 9.66
N PRO A 76 -3.55 -9.46 8.86
CA PRO A 76 -4.37 -10.55 9.40
C PRO A 76 -3.59 -11.57 10.23
N GLU A 77 -2.42 -11.99 9.75
CA GLU A 77 -1.52 -12.96 10.37
C GLU A 77 -0.94 -12.43 11.70
N ARG A 78 -0.56 -11.14 11.75
CA ARG A 78 -0.02 -10.49 12.95
C ARG A 78 -1.05 -10.15 14.00
N THR A 79 -2.24 -9.70 13.57
CA THR A 79 -3.25 -9.12 14.47
C THR A 79 -4.30 -10.11 14.92
N GLY A 80 -4.32 -11.31 14.33
CA GLY A 80 -5.42 -12.24 14.54
C GLY A 80 -6.71 -11.81 13.83
N MET A 81 -6.69 -10.72 13.06
CA MET A 81 -7.87 -10.24 12.34
C MET A 81 -8.31 -11.30 11.33
N GLY A 82 -9.57 -11.75 11.44
CA GLY A 82 -10.07 -12.88 10.65
C GLY A 82 -9.80 -14.26 11.24
N HIS A 83 -9.28 -14.38 12.48
CA HIS A 83 -9.20 -15.66 13.22
C HIS A 83 -10.59 -16.10 13.73
N GLY A 84 -11.45 -16.45 12.77
CA GLY A 84 -12.67 -17.23 12.89
C GLY A 84 -12.72 -18.18 11.69
N ARG A 85 -13.86 -18.82 11.38
CA ARG A 85 -14.05 -19.55 10.10
C ARG A 85 -14.10 -18.60 8.89
N HIS A 86 -13.20 -17.60 8.83
CA HIS A 86 -13.01 -16.74 7.68
C HIS A 86 -12.08 -17.46 6.71
N SER A 87 -12.68 -17.82 5.60
CA SER A 87 -12.16 -18.63 4.51
C SER A 87 -10.97 -18.05 3.75
N GLU A 88 -10.52 -16.83 4.07
CA GLU A 88 -9.45 -16.13 3.35
C GLU A 88 -8.05 -16.43 3.88
N TYR A 89 -7.93 -16.77 5.17
CA TYR A 89 -6.63 -16.94 5.82
C TYR A 89 -5.89 -18.18 5.31
N TRP A 90 -6.58 -19.30 5.24
CA TRP A 90 -5.98 -20.55 4.81
C TRP A 90 -5.47 -20.51 3.36
N PRO A 91 -6.22 -19.96 2.38
CA PRO A 91 -5.69 -19.71 1.05
C PRO A 91 -4.43 -18.84 1.02
N ARG A 92 -4.33 -17.79 1.86
CA ARG A 92 -3.12 -16.92 1.94
C ARG A 92 -1.88 -17.75 2.32
N ILE A 93 -1.99 -18.58 3.37
CA ILE A 93 -0.88 -19.43 3.84
C ILE A 93 -0.51 -20.51 2.82
N GLU A 94 -1.51 -21.14 2.21
CA GLU A 94 -1.27 -22.16 1.17
C GLU A 94 -0.61 -21.55 -0.06
N ASN A 95 -1.00 -20.34 -0.47
CA ASN A 95 -0.32 -19.64 -1.55
C ASN A 95 1.17 -19.39 -1.22
N LEU A 96 1.49 -19.02 0.02
CA LEU A 96 2.87 -18.81 0.46
C LEU A 96 3.73 -20.09 0.43
N LYS A 97 3.11 -21.25 0.62
CA LYS A 97 3.79 -22.56 0.53
C LYS A 97 4.11 -22.92 -0.91
N HIS A 98 3.14 -22.71 -1.81
CA HIS A 98 3.21 -23.19 -3.19
C HIS A 98 3.83 -22.18 -4.18
N ALA A 99 3.93 -20.91 -3.82
CA ALA A 99 4.56 -19.90 -4.64
C ALA A 99 6.06 -20.18 -4.85
N ALA A 100 6.51 -19.96 -6.07
CA ALA A 100 7.90 -20.13 -6.47
C ALA A 100 8.77 -18.91 -6.10
N GLY A 101 8.16 -17.74 -5.97
CA GLY A 101 8.81 -16.50 -5.57
C GLY A 101 7.81 -15.47 -5.06
N PHE A 102 8.29 -14.40 -4.46
CA PHE A 102 7.46 -13.39 -3.81
C PHE A 102 7.81 -11.98 -4.27
N LEU A 103 6.79 -11.16 -4.46
CA LEU A 103 6.92 -9.71 -4.57
C LEU A 103 6.40 -9.09 -3.28
N SER A 104 7.14 -8.15 -2.70
CA SER A 104 6.75 -7.46 -1.47
C SER A 104 6.97 -5.96 -1.61
N LEU A 105 5.95 -5.18 -1.23
CA LEU A 105 5.96 -3.71 -1.33
C LEU A 105 6.80 -2.99 -0.28
N SER A 106 7.38 -3.70 0.69
CA SER A 106 8.18 -3.05 1.72
C SER A 106 9.08 -4.03 2.46
N ARG A 107 10.13 -3.49 3.07
CA ARG A 107 10.96 -4.24 4.02
C ARG A 107 10.13 -4.74 5.20
N ALA A 108 9.23 -3.92 5.77
CA ALA A 108 8.32 -4.35 6.85
C ALA A 108 7.51 -5.60 6.47
N THR A 109 6.85 -5.60 5.31
CA THR A 109 6.06 -6.75 4.85
C THR A 109 6.94 -7.98 4.59
N THR A 110 8.14 -7.77 4.05
CA THR A 110 9.10 -8.86 3.82
C THR A 110 9.55 -9.48 5.14
N ASP A 111 9.91 -8.65 6.12
CA ASP A 111 10.35 -9.07 7.45
C ASP A 111 9.24 -9.85 8.15
N ASP A 112 8.01 -9.33 8.13
CA ASP A 112 6.86 -9.99 8.73
C ASP A 112 6.56 -11.34 8.07
N MET A 113 6.63 -11.40 6.74
CA MET A 113 6.42 -12.65 6.01
C MET A 113 7.48 -13.69 6.37
N CYS A 114 8.76 -13.30 6.44
CA CYS A 114 9.86 -14.18 6.81
C CYS A 114 9.76 -14.66 8.27
N GLU A 115 9.40 -13.75 9.19
CA GLU A 115 9.28 -14.03 10.62
C GLU A 115 8.11 -14.99 10.92
N LEU A 116 6.94 -14.73 10.34
CA LEU A 116 5.72 -15.49 10.60
C LEU A 116 5.76 -16.86 9.93
N HIS A 117 6.17 -16.91 8.67
CA HIS A 117 5.94 -18.11 7.87
C HIS A 117 7.11 -19.06 7.84
N LYS A 118 8.33 -18.67 8.24
CA LYS A 118 9.59 -19.46 8.27
C LYS A 118 9.99 -20.19 6.97
N MET A 119 9.08 -20.26 6.00
CA MET A 119 9.20 -20.90 4.70
C MET A 119 9.73 -19.90 3.67
N CYS A 120 9.62 -18.60 3.95
CA CYS A 120 10.11 -17.55 3.08
C CYS A 120 11.57 -17.21 3.37
N ASP A 121 12.49 -17.88 2.67
CA ASP A 121 13.87 -17.43 2.57
C ASP A 121 13.90 -16.12 1.76
N ARG A 122 14.48 -15.06 2.35
CA ARG A 122 14.55 -13.70 1.77
C ARG A 122 15.09 -13.69 0.35
N LYS A 123 15.94 -14.64 -0.03
CA LYS A 123 16.47 -14.69 -1.39
C LYS A 123 15.36 -14.86 -2.43
N TYR A 124 14.24 -15.50 -2.09
CA TYR A 124 13.09 -15.68 -2.98
C TYR A 124 12.10 -14.51 -2.94
N VAL A 125 12.48 -13.37 -2.36
CA VAL A 125 11.60 -12.21 -2.21
C VAL A 125 12.24 -11.02 -2.93
N ALA A 126 11.56 -10.49 -3.94
CA ALA A 126 11.83 -9.15 -4.41
C ALA A 126 11.05 -8.15 -3.58
N THR A 127 11.79 -7.38 -2.79
CA THR A 127 11.25 -6.25 -2.05
C THR A 127 11.47 -4.99 -2.86
N SER A 128 10.40 -4.38 -3.34
CA SER A 128 10.44 -3.02 -3.87
C SER A 128 9.51 -2.17 -3.04
N ASP A 129 10.10 -1.21 -2.35
CA ASP A 129 9.35 -0.23 -1.62
C ASP A 129 8.34 0.48 -2.53
N ASN A 130 7.09 0.63 -2.08
CA ASN A 130 6.09 1.38 -2.82
C ASN A 130 6.52 2.83 -3.02
N ARG A 131 5.85 3.48 -3.96
CA ARG A 131 6.15 4.85 -4.36
C ARG A 131 4.92 5.74 -4.20
N VAL A 132 5.14 7.03 -4.00
CA VAL A 132 4.08 8.02 -3.91
C VAL A 132 3.72 8.53 -5.30
N SER A 133 2.43 8.73 -5.53
CA SER A 133 1.93 9.33 -6.77
C SER A 133 2.45 10.76 -6.91
N ALA A 134 2.79 11.14 -8.13
CA ALA A 134 3.26 12.46 -8.55
C ALA A 134 2.40 13.64 -8.09
N VAL A 135 1.11 13.37 -7.90
CA VAL A 135 0.10 14.37 -7.54
C VAL A 135 0.24 14.84 -6.09
N PHE A 136 0.95 14.11 -5.24
CA PHE A 136 1.16 14.50 -3.85
C PHE A 136 2.39 15.39 -3.73
N TRP A 137 2.12 16.70 -3.67
CA TRP A 137 3.10 17.76 -3.44
C TRP A 137 2.40 18.95 -2.77
N PRO A 138 3.13 19.85 -2.09
CA PRO A 138 2.52 20.95 -1.33
C PRO A 138 1.78 21.92 -2.26
N ARG A 139 0.45 22.01 -2.12
CA ARG A 139 -0.38 22.81 -3.02
C ARG A 139 -0.34 24.30 -2.69
N PRO A 140 -0.49 25.19 -3.70
CA PRO A 140 -0.61 26.63 -3.49
C PRO A 140 -1.74 26.97 -2.51
N LYS A 141 -1.48 27.95 -1.62
CA LYS A 141 -2.40 28.30 -0.54
C LYS A 141 -3.78 28.76 -1.04
N ASP A 142 -3.83 29.50 -2.14
CA ASP A 142 -5.06 29.97 -2.78
C ASP A 142 -5.92 28.82 -3.30
N ALA A 143 -5.30 27.80 -3.92
CA ALA A 143 -6.00 26.59 -4.36
C ALA A 143 -6.53 25.79 -3.17
N VAL A 144 -5.74 25.65 -2.11
CA VAL A 144 -6.15 24.99 -0.85
C VAL A 144 -7.34 25.73 -0.22
N ASP A 145 -7.24 27.05 -0.07
CA ASP A 145 -8.30 27.87 0.56
C ASP A 145 -9.61 27.83 -0.27
N ALA A 146 -9.50 27.88 -1.60
CA ALA A 146 -10.66 27.77 -2.50
C ALA A 146 -11.35 26.40 -2.38
N PHE A 147 -10.56 25.31 -2.36
CA PHE A 147 -11.08 23.96 -2.19
C PHE A 147 -11.73 23.77 -0.82
N GLN A 148 -11.07 24.21 0.25
CA GLN A 148 -11.62 24.14 1.62
C GLN A 148 -12.97 24.84 1.73
N LYS A 149 -13.08 26.05 1.16
CA LYS A 149 -14.34 26.79 1.11
C LYS A 149 -15.43 26.01 0.35
N ALA A 150 -15.09 25.41 -0.79
CA ALA A 150 -16.04 24.63 -1.59
C ALA A 150 -16.54 23.37 -0.86
N GLN A 151 -15.70 22.74 -0.03
CA GLN A 151 -16.06 21.55 0.76
C GLN A 151 -16.73 21.87 2.10
N GLY A 152 -16.87 23.15 2.46
CA GLY A 152 -17.42 23.54 3.77
C GLY A 152 -16.46 23.32 4.94
N ILE A 153 -15.15 23.31 4.69
CA ILE A 153 -14.12 23.32 5.72
C ILE A 153 -14.00 24.75 6.24
N THR A 154 -14.50 24.99 7.46
CA THR A 154 -14.64 26.34 8.04
C THR A 154 -13.58 26.68 9.09
N LYS A 155 -12.77 25.71 9.49
CA LYS A 155 -11.76 25.83 10.54
C LYS A 155 -10.47 25.10 10.13
N PRO A 156 -9.31 25.46 10.71
CA PRO A 156 -8.14 24.59 10.70
C PRO A 156 -8.54 23.18 11.16
N TYR A 157 -7.93 22.14 10.60
CA TYR A 157 -8.39 20.77 10.85
C TYR A 157 -7.26 19.76 11.03
N PHE A 158 -7.60 18.71 11.78
CA PHE A 158 -6.86 17.45 11.77
C PHE A 158 -7.50 16.53 10.73
N LEU A 159 -6.67 15.92 9.89
CA LEU A 159 -7.11 15.07 8.80
C LEU A 159 -6.93 13.60 9.16
N ALA A 160 -7.94 12.77 8.89
CA ALA A 160 -7.83 11.31 8.95
C ALA A 160 -8.34 10.70 7.64
N VAL A 161 -7.56 9.78 7.07
CA VAL A 161 -7.82 9.19 5.75
C VAL A 161 -7.92 7.68 5.87
N GLY A 162 -8.95 7.10 5.24
CA GLY A 162 -9.14 5.66 5.12
C GLY A 162 -10.03 5.05 6.20
N GLN A 163 -9.98 3.72 6.28
CA GLN A 163 -10.75 2.96 7.25
C GLN A 163 -10.23 3.16 8.68
N ARG A 164 -11.13 3.15 9.67
CA ARG A 164 -10.82 3.53 11.06
C ARG A 164 -11.10 2.44 12.11
N PHE A 165 -11.28 1.20 11.68
CA PHE A 165 -11.58 0.08 12.59
C PHE A 165 -10.34 -0.79 12.90
N GLY A 166 -10.43 -1.55 13.99
CA GLY A 166 -9.47 -2.58 14.35
C GLY A 166 -8.04 -2.05 14.53
N TYR A 167 -7.11 -2.56 13.72
CA TYR A 167 -5.68 -2.26 13.82
C TYR A 167 -5.34 -0.79 13.54
N LYS A 168 -6.22 -0.05 12.84
CA LYS A 168 -6.05 1.39 12.58
C LYS A 168 -6.19 2.24 13.85
N ASN A 169 -6.77 1.68 14.91
CA ASN A 169 -6.70 2.18 16.30
C ASN A 169 -7.19 3.62 16.51
N TYR A 170 -8.17 4.08 15.74
CA TYR A 170 -8.72 5.43 15.87
C TYR A 170 -9.48 5.68 17.18
N GLY A 171 -9.71 4.65 18.01
CA GLY A 171 -10.23 4.84 19.37
C GLY A 171 -9.40 5.84 20.19
N ILE A 172 -8.07 5.82 20.06
CA ILE A 172 -7.21 6.77 20.80
C ILE A 172 -7.32 8.21 20.29
N LEU A 173 -7.75 8.42 19.04
CA LEU A 173 -8.06 9.76 18.52
C LEU A 173 -9.25 10.35 19.28
N TRP A 174 -10.37 9.64 19.30
CA TRP A 174 -11.61 10.10 19.92
C TRP A 174 -11.45 10.28 21.44
N GLU A 175 -10.81 9.31 22.11
CA GLU A 175 -10.52 9.41 23.54
C GLU A 175 -9.57 10.58 23.85
N GLY A 176 -8.56 10.82 22.98
CA GLY A 176 -7.67 11.96 23.07
C GLY A 176 -8.43 13.30 22.94
N ILE A 177 -9.36 13.39 21.98
CA ILE A 177 -10.23 14.56 21.80
C ILE A 177 -11.10 14.81 23.03
N GLY A 178 -11.61 13.75 23.68
CA GLY A 178 -12.36 13.85 24.93
C GLY A 178 -11.57 14.53 26.06
N ARG A 179 -10.23 14.38 26.04
CA ARG A 179 -9.29 14.94 27.02
C ARG A 179 -8.70 16.29 26.61
N LEU A 180 -9.03 16.83 25.42
CA LEU A 180 -8.54 18.13 24.97
C LEU A 180 -9.20 19.29 25.72
N ARG A 181 -8.46 20.41 25.83
CA ARG A 181 -9.00 21.69 26.30
C ARG A 181 -10.10 22.16 25.34
N GLN A 182 -11.15 22.76 25.88
CA GLN A 182 -12.31 23.22 25.09
C GLN A 182 -11.90 24.19 23.98
N GLU A 183 -10.98 25.11 24.25
CA GLU A 183 -10.46 26.07 23.27
C GLU A 183 -9.82 25.42 22.03
N ILE A 184 -9.22 24.23 22.18
CA ILE A 184 -8.65 23.47 21.06
C ILE A 184 -9.77 22.87 20.23
N ARG A 185 -10.78 22.30 20.88
CA ARG A 185 -11.98 21.73 20.23
C ARG A 185 -12.82 22.79 19.51
N ASP A 186 -12.85 24.01 20.02
CA ASP A 186 -13.56 25.13 19.41
C ASP A 186 -12.81 25.69 18.19
N LYS A 187 -11.47 25.73 18.25
CA LYS A 187 -10.61 26.25 17.19
C LYS A 187 -10.50 25.31 15.99
N TYR A 188 -10.42 24.00 16.24
CA TYR A 188 -10.16 23.00 15.20
C TYR A 188 -11.41 22.20 14.85
N MET A 189 -11.40 21.58 13.67
CA MET A 189 -12.34 20.52 13.29
C MET A 189 -11.59 19.23 12.89
N ILE A 190 -12.33 18.14 12.75
CA ILE A 190 -11.83 16.89 12.18
C ILE A 190 -12.37 16.75 10.76
N VAL A 191 -11.50 16.50 9.80
CA VAL A 191 -11.90 16.12 8.44
C VAL A 191 -11.58 14.63 8.26
N LEU A 192 -12.60 13.86 7.90
CA LEU A 192 -12.51 12.44 7.63
C LEU A 192 -12.66 12.20 6.13
N VAL A 193 -11.74 11.45 5.53
CA VAL A 193 -11.85 11.00 4.13
C VAL A 193 -12.05 9.50 4.11
N GLY A 194 -13.11 9.03 3.44
CA GLY A 194 -13.48 7.63 3.36
C GLY A 194 -14.78 7.35 4.11
N ASN A 195 -14.82 6.32 4.96
CA ASN A 195 -16.05 5.92 5.63
C ASN A 195 -16.57 7.01 6.59
N PRO A 196 -17.90 7.20 6.70
CA PRO A 196 -18.49 8.12 7.67
C PRO A 196 -18.15 7.70 9.12
N PRO A 197 -18.36 8.59 10.11
CA PRO A 197 -18.16 8.24 11.50
C PRO A 197 -18.92 6.97 11.91
N ALA A 198 -18.27 6.04 12.59
CA ALA A 198 -18.94 4.91 13.22
C ALA A 198 -19.68 5.37 14.49
N SER A 199 -20.67 4.59 14.95
CA SER A 199 -21.52 4.96 16.10
C SER A 199 -20.76 5.13 17.42
N ASN A 200 -19.58 4.51 17.54
CA ASN A 200 -18.69 4.62 18.69
C ASN A 200 -17.66 5.75 18.57
N GLU A 201 -17.64 6.49 17.46
CA GLU A 201 -16.75 7.64 17.26
C GLU A 201 -17.40 8.90 17.85
N ASN A 202 -16.99 9.27 19.07
CA ASN A 202 -17.50 10.45 19.77
C ASN A 202 -16.54 11.64 19.57
N SER A 203 -17.01 12.70 18.92
CA SER A 203 -16.20 13.90 18.67
C SER A 203 -16.05 14.82 19.88
N HIS A 204 -16.74 14.55 20.98
CA HIS A 204 -16.72 15.36 22.20
C HIS A 204 -16.94 16.85 21.93
N ASN A 205 -17.97 17.17 21.13
CA ASN A 205 -18.35 18.52 20.66
C ASN A 205 -17.36 19.19 19.69
N MET A 206 -16.32 18.49 19.24
CA MET A 206 -15.50 18.95 18.11
C MET A 206 -16.28 18.76 16.80
N GLN A 207 -16.20 19.75 15.91
CA GLN A 207 -16.86 19.68 14.60
C GLN A 207 -16.20 18.58 13.75
N VAL A 208 -17.01 17.79 13.05
CA VAL A 208 -16.54 16.72 12.15
C VAL A 208 -17.16 16.93 10.77
N LEU A 209 -16.33 16.88 9.73
CA LEU A 209 -16.75 16.83 8.33
C LEU A 209 -16.28 15.50 7.73
N SER A 210 -17.18 14.75 7.10
CA SER A 210 -16.85 13.53 6.38
C SER A 210 -16.98 13.75 4.88
N LEU A 211 -15.90 13.47 4.15
CA LEU A 211 -15.83 13.56 2.70
C LEU A 211 -15.71 12.15 2.11
N GLN A 212 -16.44 11.89 1.03
CA GLN A 212 -16.45 10.63 0.31
C GLN A 212 -16.12 10.86 -1.16
N GLY A 213 -15.58 9.84 -1.84
CA GLY A 213 -15.27 9.94 -3.27
C GLY A 213 -14.22 11.01 -3.62
N VAL A 214 -13.30 11.29 -2.71
CA VAL A 214 -12.21 12.25 -2.91
C VAL A 214 -11.14 11.60 -3.80
N ASP A 215 -10.85 12.22 -4.94
CA ASP A 215 -9.75 11.81 -5.83
C ASP A 215 -8.37 12.24 -5.30
N GLU A 216 -7.28 11.79 -5.94
CA GLU A 216 -5.92 12.07 -5.46
C GLU A 216 -5.56 13.57 -5.51
N GLU A 217 -6.06 14.34 -6.49
CA GLU A 217 -5.79 15.78 -6.62
C GLU A 217 -6.44 16.56 -5.47
N HIS A 218 -7.71 16.26 -5.17
CA HIS A 218 -8.43 16.82 -4.03
C HIS A 218 -7.85 16.33 -2.70
N LEU A 219 -7.38 15.08 -2.63
CA LEU A 219 -6.71 14.56 -1.44
C LEU A 219 -5.37 15.27 -1.18
N ALA A 220 -4.61 15.60 -2.23
CA ALA A 220 -3.38 16.40 -2.10
C ALA A 220 -3.67 17.81 -1.54
N LEU A 221 -4.78 18.44 -1.94
CA LEU A 221 -5.26 19.71 -1.38
C LEU A 221 -5.64 19.58 0.10
N LEU A 222 -6.28 18.47 0.49
CA LEU A 222 -6.61 18.19 1.90
C LEU A 222 -5.36 17.97 2.75
N TYR A 223 -4.38 17.19 2.28
CA TYR A 223 -3.12 17.04 3.00
C TYR A 223 -2.43 18.40 3.18
N SER A 224 -2.24 19.15 2.08
CA SER A 224 -1.56 20.45 2.08
C SER A 224 -2.22 21.49 3.00
N GLY A 225 -3.54 21.38 3.21
CA GLY A 225 -4.30 22.28 4.06
C GLY A 225 -4.47 21.85 5.52
N ALA A 226 -4.09 20.62 5.87
CA ALA A 226 -4.30 20.08 7.20
C ALA A 226 -3.29 20.64 8.21
N ALA A 227 -3.73 20.86 9.44
CA ALA A 227 -2.83 21.23 10.53
C ALA A 227 -1.89 20.06 10.90
N ALA A 228 -2.46 18.85 10.92
CA ALA A 228 -1.72 17.59 10.97
C ALA A 228 -2.58 16.46 10.39
N PHE A 229 -1.90 15.47 9.82
CA PHE A 229 -2.46 14.19 9.44
C PHE A 229 -2.36 13.22 10.62
N VAL A 230 -3.49 12.63 11.00
CA VAL A 230 -3.60 11.72 12.15
C VAL A 230 -3.86 10.31 11.64
N TYR A 231 -2.91 9.42 11.92
CA TYR A 231 -2.94 8.04 11.46
C TYR A 231 -2.42 7.08 12.54
N PRO A 232 -3.23 6.80 13.58
CA PRO A 232 -2.79 6.10 14.80
C PRO A 232 -2.64 4.58 14.63
N SER A 233 -2.40 4.10 13.41
CA SER A 233 -2.38 2.68 13.08
C SER A 233 -1.37 1.89 13.91
N LYS A 234 -1.68 0.66 14.26
CA LYS A 234 -0.74 -0.24 14.95
C LYS A 234 0.19 -0.96 13.98
N MET A 235 -0.23 -1.10 12.72
CA MET A 235 0.47 -1.91 11.73
C MET A 235 0.10 -1.47 10.31
N GLU A 236 1.06 -1.48 9.41
CA GLU A 236 0.87 -1.19 7.98
C GLU A 236 1.83 -2.03 7.14
N GLY A 237 1.43 -2.35 5.91
CA GLY A 237 2.37 -2.92 4.93
C GLY A 237 3.43 -1.89 4.50
N PHE A 238 3.00 -0.77 3.91
CA PHE A 238 3.89 0.32 3.50
C PHE A 238 3.53 1.69 4.10
N GLY A 239 2.27 1.93 4.46
CA GLY A 239 1.83 3.23 4.96
C GLY A 239 1.77 4.31 3.88
N MET A 240 1.05 4.04 2.78
CA MET A 240 0.82 5.01 1.70
C MET A 240 0.29 6.37 2.21
N PRO A 241 -0.79 6.44 3.03
CA PRO A 241 -1.35 7.74 3.42
C PRO A 241 -0.37 8.63 4.21
N PRO A 242 0.42 8.09 5.17
CA PRO A 242 1.51 8.84 5.79
C PRO A 242 2.55 9.42 4.80
N VAL A 243 3.00 8.65 3.78
CA VAL A 243 4.03 9.16 2.86
C VAL A 243 3.42 10.22 1.93
N GLU A 244 2.16 10.08 1.52
CA GLU A 244 1.42 11.09 0.76
C GLU A 244 1.30 12.40 1.55
N ALA A 245 0.89 12.33 2.83
CA ALA A 245 0.81 13.48 3.71
C ALA A 245 2.17 14.18 3.89
N ALA A 246 3.24 13.39 4.01
CA ALA A 246 4.62 13.86 4.09
C ALA A 246 5.04 14.60 2.82
N ALA A 247 4.73 14.04 1.64
CA ALA A 247 5.03 14.65 0.35
C ALA A 247 4.30 16.00 0.16
N CYS A 248 3.11 16.16 0.75
CA CYS A 248 2.39 17.43 0.80
C CYS A 248 2.88 18.40 1.91
N GLY A 249 3.88 18.02 2.71
CA GLY A 249 4.44 18.87 3.78
C GLY A 249 3.57 18.96 5.04
N THR A 250 2.73 17.95 5.29
CA THR A 250 1.78 17.93 6.40
C THR A 250 2.41 17.37 7.67
N ASN A 251 2.23 18.00 8.83
CA ASN A 251 2.68 17.40 10.10
C ASN A 251 2.02 16.04 10.32
N LEU A 252 2.78 15.10 10.90
CA LEU A 252 2.34 13.72 11.06
C LEU A 252 2.17 13.36 12.54
N ILE A 253 0.98 12.87 12.90
CA ILE A 253 0.70 12.22 14.17
C ILE A 253 0.39 10.76 13.85
N LEU A 254 1.36 9.89 14.09
CA LEU A 254 1.33 8.49 13.64
C LEU A 254 1.24 7.53 14.82
N GLY A 255 0.63 6.37 14.61
CA GLY A 255 0.80 5.25 15.53
C GLY A 255 2.24 4.72 15.48
N PRO A 256 2.64 3.84 16.41
CA PRO A 256 4.01 3.31 16.48
C PRO A 256 4.37 2.40 15.31
N PHE A 257 3.42 2.12 14.40
CA PHE A 257 3.55 1.12 13.34
C PHE A 257 4.92 1.25 12.66
N HIS A 258 5.77 0.25 12.93
CA HIS A 258 7.04 0.02 12.27
C HIS A 258 8.02 1.21 12.22
N ARG A 259 8.25 1.89 13.35
CA ARG A 259 9.33 2.89 13.51
C ARG A 259 10.67 2.44 12.92
N ASP A 260 11.00 1.15 13.05
CA ASP A 260 12.30 0.60 12.65
C ASP A 260 12.29 -0.21 11.33
N ARG A 261 11.13 -0.33 10.65
CA ARG A 261 10.97 -1.22 9.47
C ARG A 261 10.30 -0.55 8.26
N MET A 262 9.97 0.73 8.37
CA MET A 262 9.28 1.52 7.33
C MET A 262 10.24 2.35 6.50
N PRO A 263 9.74 2.99 5.42
CA PRO A 263 10.45 4.08 4.77
C PRO A 263 11.08 5.04 5.80
N GLN A 264 12.39 5.32 5.65
CA GLN A 264 13.16 6.20 6.54
C GLN A 264 12.63 7.65 6.61
N VAL A 265 11.57 7.96 5.84
CA VAL A 265 10.89 9.25 5.82
C VAL A 265 10.29 9.63 7.17
N PHE A 266 9.84 8.68 7.99
CA PHE A 266 9.05 9.00 9.20
C PHE A 266 9.85 9.14 10.48
N GLU A 267 11.09 8.64 10.53
CA GLU A 267 11.85 8.33 11.75
C GLU A 267 11.75 9.39 12.87
N ASP A 268 12.19 10.60 12.58
CA ASP A 268 12.17 11.77 13.46
C ASP A 268 11.18 12.84 12.98
N LEU A 269 10.48 12.60 11.88
CA LEU A 269 9.57 13.54 11.22
C LEU A 269 8.09 13.23 11.47
N ALA A 270 7.79 12.55 12.56
CA ALA A 270 6.43 12.29 13.04
C ALA A 270 6.37 12.29 14.57
N VAL A 271 5.21 12.68 15.11
CA VAL A 271 4.89 12.46 16.53
C VAL A 271 4.19 11.12 16.66
N TYR A 272 4.82 10.20 17.40
CA TYR A 272 4.29 8.86 17.59
C TYR A 272 3.38 8.76 18.81
N VAL A 273 2.23 8.13 18.64
CA VAL A 273 1.19 8.03 19.68
C VAL A 273 0.68 6.59 19.81
N THR A 274 0.63 6.10 21.05
CA THR A 274 0.11 4.77 21.41
C THR A 274 -1.10 4.86 22.33
N THR A 275 -1.25 5.99 23.03
CA THR A 275 -2.29 6.25 24.02
C THR A 275 -3.09 7.52 23.72
N ALA A 276 -4.28 7.64 24.32
CA ALA A 276 -5.09 8.85 24.25
C ALA A 276 -4.39 10.08 24.86
N ASP A 277 -3.54 9.91 25.87
CA ASP A 277 -2.79 11.02 26.48
C ASP A 277 -1.66 11.52 25.59
N GLU A 278 -1.01 10.63 24.84
CA GLU A 278 -0.02 11.02 23.83
C GLU A 278 -0.70 11.69 22.64
N MET A 279 -1.85 11.19 22.19
CA MET A 279 -2.67 11.84 21.18
C MET A 279 -3.07 13.26 21.60
N LYS A 280 -3.59 13.42 22.82
CA LYS A 280 -3.94 14.71 23.41
C LYS A 280 -2.74 15.65 23.46
N ARG A 281 -1.57 15.15 23.86
CA ARG A 281 -0.32 15.94 23.88
C ARG A 281 0.08 16.39 22.48
N ALA A 282 0.10 15.48 21.51
CA ALA A 282 0.44 15.77 20.12
C ALA A 282 -0.48 16.84 19.51
N MET A 283 -1.80 16.74 19.73
CA MET A 283 -2.76 17.74 19.25
C MET A 283 -2.60 19.10 19.96
N SER A 284 -2.26 19.11 21.26
CA SER A 284 -1.93 20.35 21.99
C SER A 284 -0.64 21.00 21.48
N ASP A 285 0.40 20.21 21.18
CA ASP A 285 1.63 20.70 20.59
C ASP A 285 1.37 21.37 19.24
N ILE A 286 0.48 20.78 18.44
CA ILE A 286 -0.01 21.41 17.21
C ILE A 286 -0.75 22.73 17.53
N PHE A 287 -1.61 22.78 18.53
CA PHE A 287 -2.26 24.03 18.92
C PHE A 287 -1.26 25.13 19.35
N GLU A 288 -0.18 24.75 20.04
CA GLU A 288 0.89 25.64 20.54
C GLU A 288 1.89 26.09 19.47
N GLY A 289 1.73 25.62 18.23
CA GLY A 289 2.61 26.01 17.12
C GLY A 289 3.87 25.15 16.98
N LYS A 290 4.02 24.06 17.74
CA LYS A 290 5.11 23.09 17.54
C LYS A 290 4.85 22.32 16.25
N ARG A 291 5.80 22.33 15.33
CA ARG A 291 5.67 21.77 13.97
C ARG A 291 6.95 21.07 13.60
N ILE A 292 6.83 20.02 12.78
CA ILE A 292 7.97 19.41 12.11
C ILE A 292 8.35 20.33 10.94
N ASP A 293 9.64 20.41 10.61
CA ASP A 293 10.08 21.18 9.45
C ASP A 293 9.52 20.54 8.18
N SER A 294 8.62 21.26 7.51
CA SER A 294 7.97 20.76 6.30
C SER A 294 8.97 20.54 5.17
N LYS A 295 10.08 21.29 5.11
CA LYS A 295 11.08 21.13 4.04
C LYS A 295 11.78 19.77 4.12
N GLU A 296 12.25 19.41 5.30
CA GLU A 296 12.90 18.12 5.54
C GLU A 296 11.91 16.96 5.29
N LEU A 297 10.65 17.12 5.71
CA LEU A 297 9.60 16.14 5.47
C LEU A 297 9.34 15.91 3.97
N ILE A 298 9.22 17.00 3.20
CA ILE A 298 9.03 16.94 1.75
C ILE A 298 10.25 16.32 1.07
N GLU A 299 11.46 16.72 1.46
CA GLU A 299 12.69 16.18 0.88
C GLU A 299 12.77 14.66 1.08
N ARG A 300 12.56 14.18 2.31
CA ARG A 300 12.60 12.75 2.57
C ARG A 300 11.48 11.99 1.88
N ALA A 301 10.26 12.55 1.83
CA ALA A 301 9.14 11.94 1.11
C ALA A 301 9.41 11.87 -0.41
N SER A 302 10.09 12.88 -0.96
CA SER A 302 10.47 12.90 -2.38
C SER A 302 11.37 11.72 -2.75
N ARG A 303 12.19 11.17 -1.83
CA ARG A 303 12.99 9.96 -2.12
C ARG A 303 12.14 8.74 -2.46
N TRP A 304 10.85 8.77 -2.14
CA TRP A 304 9.87 7.73 -2.42
C TRP A 304 8.91 8.13 -3.55
N GLY A 305 9.12 9.28 -4.20
CA GLY A 305 8.25 9.83 -5.24
C GLY A 305 8.90 10.92 -6.10
N SER A 306 10.21 10.83 -6.37
CA SER A 306 11.05 11.97 -6.81
C SER A 306 10.82 12.42 -8.26
N ASP A 307 10.13 11.63 -9.07
CA ASP A 307 9.74 12.03 -10.41
C ASP A 307 8.24 11.85 -10.62
N PRO A 308 7.51 12.97 -10.85
CA PRO A 308 6.12 12.96 -11.29
C PRO A 308 5.78 12.03 -12.46
N LYS A 309 6.78 11.59 -13.23
CA LYS A 309 6.62 10.73 -14.41
C LYS A 309 7.04 9.27 -14.22
N HIS A 310 7.81 8.92 -13.17
CA HIS A 310 8.53 7.64 -13.18
C HIS A 310 8.50 6.81 -11.89
N ALA A 311 7.93 7.31 -10.78
CA ALA A 311 8.06 6.63 -9.49
C ALA A 311 7.57 5.16 -9.52
N TRP A 312 6.36 4.89 -10.03
CA TRP A 312 5.85 3.51 -10.14
C TRP A 312 6.53 2.65 -11.22
N ASN A 313 7.21 3.26 -12.19
CA ASN A 313 7.94 2.53 -13.23
C ASN A 313 9.17 1.81 -12.65
N GLU A 314 9.81 2.37 -11.63
CA GLU A 314 10.91 1.70 -10.93
C GLU A 314 10.45 0.42 -10.24
N VAL A 315 9.34 0.50 -9.49
CA VAL A 315 8.74 -0.68 -8.83
C VAL A 315 8.39 -1.75 -9.87
N ALA A 316 7.78 -1.34 -10.98
CA ALA A 316 7.41 -2.24 -12.05
C ALA A 316 8.64 -2.89 -12.71
N LYS A 317 9.73 -2.13 -12.87
CA LYS A 317 11.01 -2.61 -13.40
C LYS A 317 11.66 -3.61 -12.46
N ASP A 318 11.79 -3.30 -11.17
CA ASP A 318 12.38 -4.18 -10.16
C ASP A 318 11.62 -5.52 -10.10
N TYR A 319 10.29 -5.45 -10.14
CA TYR A 319 9.46 -6.65 -10.19
C TYR A 319 9.60 -7.42 -11.49
N LEU A 320 9.69 -6.74 -12.64
CA LEU A 320 9.90 -7.41 -13.92
C LEU A 320 11.28 -8.09 -13.99
N GLU A 321 12.33 -7.43 -13.52
CA GLU A 321 13.67 -8.01 -13.41
C GLU A 321 13.64 -9.27 -12.54
N TYR A 322 12.99 -9.21 -11.37
CA TYR A 322 12.83 -10.38 -10.52
C TYR A 322 11.98 -11.47 -11.18
N MET A 323 10.88 -11.13 -11.86
CA MET A 323 10.04 -12.09 -12.57
C MET A 323 10.78 -12.85 -13.67
N ILE A 324 11.81 -12.26 -14.28
CA ILE A 324 12.60 -12.87 -15.35
C ILE A 324 13.82 -13.62 -14.80
N HIS A 325 14.53 -13.02 -13.84
CA HIS A 325 15.87 -13.44 -13.42
C HIS A 325 15.97 -13.86 -11.95
N GLY A 326 14.89 -13.69 -11.19
CA GLY A 326 14.85 -13.97 -9.76
C GLY A 326 15.19 -15.42 -9.45
N PRO A 327 15.79 -15.70 -8.28
CA PRO A 327 15.84 -17.04 -7.77
C PRO A 327 14.41 -17.50 -7.42
N PHE A 328 14.06 -18.70 -7.88
CA PHE A 328 12.76 -19.30 -7.62
C PHE A 328 12.93 -20.64 -6.90
N ARG A 329 11.99 -20.94 -6.00
CA ARG A 329 11.84 -22.28 -5.44
C ARG A 329 11.50 -23.25 -6.57
N LYS A 330 11.90 -24.51 -6.43
CA LYS A 330 11.39 -25.58 -7.27
C LYS A 330 9.88 -25.70 -7.01
N GLY A 331 9.06 -25.39 -8.01
CA GLY A 331 7.61 -25.52 -7.91
C GLY A 331 7.18 -26.98 -7.76
N PRO A 332 5.91 -27.24 -7.37
CA PRO A 332 5.35 -28.58 -7.42
C PRO A 332 5.44 -29.13 -8.85
N SER A 333 6.00 -30.32 -8.99
CA SER A 333 6.13 -31.00 -10.28
C SER A 333 4.74 -31.39 -10.81
N GLY A 334 4.27 -30.75 -11.90
CA GLY A 334 3.21 -31.33 -12.75
C GLY A 334 1.88 -30.58 -12.94
N GLY A 335 1.80 -29.28 -12.68
CA GLY A 335 0.54 -28.53 -12.83
C GLY A 335 0.12 -28.21 -14.28
N LYS A 336 -1.21 -28.22 -14.56
CA LYS A 336 -1.85 -27.77 -15.82
C LYS A 336 -2.67 -26.48 -15.60
N LEU A 337 -2.34 -25.37 -16.26
CA LEU A 337 -3.19 -24.16 -16.29
C LEU A 337 -4.50 -24.42 -17.06
N CYS A 338 -5.64 -23.92 -16.54
CA CYS A 338 -6.92 -23.93 -17.26
C CYS A 338 -6.87 -23.00 -18.48
N GLY A 339 -7.24 -23.53 -19.66
CA GLY A 339 -7.32 -22.76 -20.91
C GLY A 339 -6.71 -23.41 -22.16
N GLY A 340 -6.41 -24.71 -22.17
CA GLY A 340 -5.94 -25.40 -23.39
C GLY A 340 -4.49 -25.06 -23.80
N ILE A 341 -3.74 -24.39 -22.94
CA ILE A 341 -2.32 -24.12 -23.13
C ILE A 341 -1.56 -25.38 -22.69
N ALA A 342 -1.32 -26.27 -23.66
CA ALA A 342 -0.95 -27.66 -23.46
C ALA A 342 0.45 -27.88 -22.84
N GLN A 343 0.49 -28.86 -21.94
CA GLN A 343 1.48 -29.95 -21.86
C GLN A 343 2.95 -29.57 -22.11
N SER A 344 3.57 -28.92 -21.13
CA SER A 344 4.95 -29.25 -20.80
C SER A 344 5.07 -29.29 -19.28
N PRO A 345 5.88 -30.20 -18.70
CA PRO A 345 6.28 -30.03 -17.32
C PRO A 345 6.90 -28.64 -17.24
N LEU A 346 6.37 -27.79 -16.35
CA LEU A 346 7.08 -26.61 -15.87
C LEU A 346 8.30 -27.12 -15.11
N ASP A 347 9.29 -27.64 -15.85
CA ASP A 347 10.65 -27.71 -15.41
C ASP A 347 10.96 -26.26 -15.07
N CYS A 348 11.11 -25.95 -13.78
CA CYS A 348 11.48 -24.62 -13.29
C CYS A 348 12.92 -24.27 -13.71
N ARG A 349 13.29 -24.58 -14.95
CA ARG A 349 14.40 -24.00 -15.66
C ARG A 349 13.83 -22.75 -16.32
N PHE A 350 13.83 -21.65 -15.58
CA PHE A 350 14.01 -20.36 -16.24
C PHE A 350 15.36 -20.48 -16.95
N VAL A 351 15.35 -20.88 -18.22
CA VAL A 351 16.57 -21.01 -19.00
C VAL A 351 17.15 -19.61 -19.08
N THR A 352 18.23 -19.38 -18.33
CA THR A 352 19.09 -18.21 -18.40
C THR A 352 19.87 -18.27 -19.70
N THR A 353 19.17 -18.10 -20.81
CA THR A 353 19.76 -17.61 -22.05
C THR A 353 19.37 -16.15 -22.15
N ASP A 354 20.38 -15.32 -22.34
CA ASP A 354 20.34 -13.88 -22.55
C ASP A 354 19.06 -13.51 -23.34
N THR A 355 18.04 -12.98 -22.65
CA THR A 355 16.69 -12.80 -23.23
C THR A 355 16.64 -11.66 -24.25
N GLY A 356 17.78 -10.98 -24.50
CA GLY A 356 17.84 -9.79 -25.35
C GLY A 356 17.01 -8.61 -24.83
N LEU A 357 16.35 -8.76 -23.68
CA LEU A 357 15.50 -7.78 -23.02
C LEU A 357 16.41 -6.72 -22.38
N LYS A 358 16.94 -5.81 -23.21
CA LYS A 358 17.56 -4.59 -22.72
C LYS A 358 16.46 -3.69 -22.19
N LEU A 359 16.32 -3.62 -20.86
CA LEU A 359 15.52 -2.60 -20.19
C LEU A 359 16.12 -1.24 -20.54
N ALA A 360 15.59 -0.58 -21.56
CA ALA A 360 16.05 0.74 -21.96
C ALA A 360 15.76 1.77 -20.85
N PRO A 361 16.62 2.79 -20.65
CA PRO A 361 16.27 3.91 -19.79
C PRO A 361 14.99 4.55 -20.31
N ALA A 362 13.98 4.67 -19.45
CA ALA A 362 12.67 5.16 -19.81
C ALA A 362 12.76 6.64 -20.22
N THR A 363 12.56 6.93 -21.50
CA THR A 363 12.09 8.25 -21.95
C THR A 363 10.73 8.03 -22.60
N TYR A 364 9.65 8.21 -21.85
CA TYR A 364 8.30 8.19 -22.40
C TYR A 364 7.51 9.44 -21.98
N PRO A 365 6.88 10.13 -22.93
CA PRO A 365 5.84 11.09 -22.65
C PRO A 365 4.54 10.29 -22.44
N PHE A 366 3.97 10.30 -21.24
CA PHE A 366 2.67 9.68 -21.01
C PHE A 366 1.52 10.70 -21.09
N VAL A 367 0.43 10.18 -21.63
CA VAL A 367 -0.85 10.80 -21.96
C VAL A 367 -1.59 11.19 -20.67
N THR A 368 -2.18 12.38 -20.72
CA THR A 368 -2.98 13.09 -19.71
C THR A 368 -4.15 12.31 -19.14
#